data_AF-A0A3P9H8M1-F1
#
_entry.id   AF-A0A3P9H8M1-F1
#
_cell.length_a   1.000
_cell.length_b   1.000
_cell.length_c   1.000
_cell.angle_alpha   90.00
_cell.angle_beta   90.00
_cell.angle_gamma   90.00
#
_symmetry.space_group_name_H-M   'P 1'
#
loop_
_entity.id
_entity.type
_entity.pdbx_description
1 polymer ?
#
loop_
_entity_poly.entity_id
_entity_poly.type
_entity_poly.pdbx_seq_one_letter_code
_entity_poly.pdbx_strand_id
1 'polypeptide(L)'
;MGGYDFKSFLLKRLSQRPSAEELEQRNILQAKNEADRRRERSEIKRRLTRKLSQRPTVAELQARKILRFHEYVECTQAEDYDRRADKPWTKLTPADKFRMTSDLFCFPPRFHRP
;
A
#
# COMPACT_ATOMS: atom_id res chain seq x y z
N MET A 1 12.39 -44.66 -26.18
CA MET A 1 12.37 -43.18 -26.12
C MET A 1 11.68 -42.68 -27.37
N GLY A 2 10.36 -42.44 -27.29
CA GLY A 2 9.52 -42.16 -28.45
C GLY A 2 9.92 -40.84 -29.12
N GLY A 3 10.23 -40.92 -30.42
CA GLY A 3 10.45 -39.74 -31.24
C GLY A 3 9.14 -38.96 -31.35
N TYR A 4 9.10 -37.76 -30.77
CA TYR A 4 8.05 -36.80 -31.05
C TYR A 4 8.03 -36.55 -32.55
N ASP A 5 6.88 -36.77 -33.20
CA ASP A 5 6.68 -36.36 -34.59
C ASP A 5 6.78 -34.84 -34.65
N PHE A 6 7.97 -34.34 -34.97
CA PHE A 6 8.30 -32.92 -35.06
C PHE A 6 7.32 -32.16 -35.97
N LYS A 7 6.81 -32.84 -37.00
CA LYS A 7 5.81 -32.29 -37.93
C LYS A 7 4.50 -31.99 -37.21
N SER A 8 4.01 -32.93 -36.40
CA SER A 8 2.79 -32.75 -35.60
C SER A 8 2.91 -31.60 -34.58
N PHE A 9 4.08 -31.48 -33.94
CA PHE A 9 4.36 -30.40 -32.98
C PHE A 9 4.36 -29.03 -33.66
N LEU A 10 5.04 -28.91 -34.81
CA LEU A 10 5.13 -27.66 -35.54
C LEU A 10 3.75 -27.20 -36.03
N LEU A 11 2.94 -28.11 -36.56
CA LEU A 11 1.56 -27.81 -37.00
C LEU A 11 0.71 -27.24 -35.86
N LYS A 12 0.81 -27.81 -34.65
CA LYS A 12 0.11 -27.31 -33.47
C LYS A 12 0.60 -25.91 -33.03
N ARG A 13 1.89 -25.62 -33.16
CA ARG A 13 2.47 -24.31 -32.83
C ARG A 13 2.07 -23.24 -33.83
N LEU A 14 2.01 -23.59 -35.12
CA LEU A 14 1.60 -22.67 -36.18
C LEU A 14 0.10 -22.34 -36.12
N SER A 15 -0.76 -23.29 -35.76
CA SER A 15 -2.20 -23.02 -35.60
C SER A 15 -2.53 -22.10 -34.43
N GLN A 16 -1.67 -22.07 -33.41
CA GLN A 16 -1.79 -21.22 -32.23
C GLN A 16 -0.95 -19.94 -32.32
N ARG A 17 -0.41 -19.62 -33.50
CA ARG A 17 0.51 -18.50 -33.65
C ARG A 17 -0.25 -17.17 -33.46
N PRO A 18 0.12 -16.34 -32.46
CA PRO A 18 -0.49 -15.03 -32.26
C PRO A 18 -0.10 -14.06 -33.40
N SER A 19 -0.93 -13.04 -33.60
CA SER A 19 -0.67 -12.00 -34.60
C SER A 19 0.48 -11.08 -34.18
N ALA A 20 1.07 -10.37 -35.13
CA ALA A 20 2.13 -9.40 -34.83
C ALA A 20 1.62 -8.27 -33.91
N GLU A 21 0.40 -7.79 -34.13
CA GLU A 21 -0.24 -6.76 -33.32
C GLU A 21 -0.46 -7.22 -31.87
N GLU A 22 -0.91 -8.46 -31.65
CA GLU A 22 -1.05 -9.03 -30.31
C GLU A 22 0.30 -9.11 -29.57
N LEU A 23 1.37 -9.43 -30.29
CA LEU A 23 2.72 -9.46 -29.73
C LEU A 23 3.24 -8.05 -29.41
N GLU A 24 2.90 -7.03 -30.20
CA GLU A 24 3.21 -5.63 -29.90
C GLU A 24 2.46 -5.11 -28.67
N GLN A 25 1.17 -5.43 -28.55
CA GLN A 25 0.36 -5.10 -27.38
C GLN A 25 0.92 -5.74 -26.10
N ARG A 26 1.44 -6.96 -26.20
CA ARG A 26 2.15 -7.67 -25.12
C ARG A 26 3.58 -7.17 -24.89
N ASN A 27 4.03 -6.15 -25.61
CA ASN A 27 5.39 -5.62 -25.56
C ASN A 27 6.50 -6.64 -25.89
N ILE A 28 6.15 -7.73 -26.59
CA ILE A 28 7.10 -8.75 -27.06
C ILE A 28 7.77 -8.26 -28.33
N LEU A 29 6.98 -7.75 -29.29
CA LEU A 29 7.50 -7.02 -30.45
C LEU A 29 7.52 -5.53 -30.13
N GLN A 30 8.56 -4.84 -30.60
CA GLN A 30 8.74 -3.42 -30.37
C GLN A 30 8.42 -2.65 -31.66
N ALA A 31 7.31 -1.93 -31.68
CA ALA A 31 6.85 -1.19 -32.86
C ALA A 31 7.70 0.08 -33.15
N LYS A 32 8.39 0.62 -32.13
CA LYS A 32 9.09 1.91 -32.21
C LYS A 32 10.62 1.75 -32.26
N ASN A 33 11.27 2.68 -32.95
CA ASN A 33 12.73 2.78 -33.04
C ASN A 33 13.38 3.00 -31.64
N GLU A 34 14.58 2.48 -31.41
CA GLU A 34 15.22 2.50 -30.09
C GLU A 34 15.49 3.93 -29.59
N ALA A 35 15.88 4.83 -30.50
CA ALA A 35 16.13 6.24 -30.21
C ALA A 35 14.89 6.95 -29.67
N ASP A 36 13.73 6.73 -30.29
CA ASP A 36 12.46 7.33 -29.87
C ASP A 36 12.04 6.82 -28.49
N ARG A 37 12.21 5.51 -28.23
CA ARG A 37 11.95 4.94 -26.90
C ARG A 37 12.86 5.52 -25.82
N ARG A 38 14.11 5.82 -26.15
CA ARG A 38 15.07 6.44 -25.22
C ARG A 38 14.66 7.88 -24.90
N ARG A 39 14.24 8.63 -25.93
CA ARG A 39 13.71 9.99 -25.77
C ARG A 39 12.45 10.00 -24.91
N GLU A 40 11.48 9.15 -25.23
CA GLU A 40 10.21 9.00 -24.49
C GLU A 40 10.48 8.66 -23.01
N ARG A 41 11.37 7.69 -22.74
CA ARG A 41 11.79 7.35 -21.37
C ARG A 41 12.42 8.53 -20.64
N SER A 42 13.27 9.30 -21.31
CA SER A 42 13.95 10.46 -20.72
C SER A 42 12.96 11.58 -20.40
N GLU A 43 11.98 11.82 -21.28
CA GLU A 43 10.92 12.81 -21.06
C GLU A 43 9.97 12.40 -19.91
N ILE A 44 9.61 11.12 -19.83
CA ILE A 44 8.82 10.57 -18.72
C ILE A 44 9.58 10.75 -17.41
N LYS A 45 10.87 10.39 -17.38
CA LYS A 45 11.72 10.54 -16.20
C LYS A 45 11.78 12.00 -15.75
N ARG A 46 12.06 12.92 -16.67
CA ARG A 46 12.09 14.37 -16.40
C ARG A 46 10.76 14.87 -15.82
N ARG A 47 9.63 14.47 -16.41
CA ARG A 47 8.29 14.87 -15.94
C ARG A 47 8.00 14.30 -14.55
N LEU A 48 8.37 13.05 -14.29
CA LEU A 48 8.18 12.40 -13.00
C LEU A 48 8.99 13.09 -11.91
N THR A 49 10.28 13.37 -12.14
CA THR A 49 11.14 14.07 -11.18
C THR A 49 10.53 15.41 -10.75
N ARG A 50 10.03 16.20 -11.71
CA ARG A 50 9.35 17.47 -11.40
C ARG A 50 8.06 17.29 -10.59
N LYS A 51 7.26 16.26 -10.89
CA LYS A 51 6.02 15.98 -10.13
C LYS A 51 6.32 15.54 -8.69
N LEU A 52 7.36 14.74 -8.50
CA LEU A 52 7.77 14.27 -7.18
C LEU A 52 8.37 15.40 -6.34
N SER A 53 9.13 16.32 -6.93
CA SER A 53 9.69 17.47 -6.20
C SER A 53 8.63 18.48 -5.75
N GLN A 54 7.48 18.50 -6.42
CA GLN A 54 6.33 19.36 -6.08
C GLN A 54 5.21 18.59 -5.39
N ARG A 55 5.53 17.41 -4.82
CA ARG A 55 4.53 16.57 -4.16
C ARG A 55 4.08 17.26 -2.86
N PRO A 56 2.77 17.52 -2.68
CA PRO A 56 2.26 18.17 -1.47
C PRO A 56 2.44 17.27 -0.25
N THR A 57 2.57 17.89 0.93
CA THR A 57 2.68 17.17 2.20
C THR A 57 1.32 16.62 2.64
N VAL A 58 1.33 15.63 3.53
CA VAL A 58 0.11 15.06 4.11
C VAL A 58 -0.71 16.13 4.83
N ALA A 59 -0.04 16.99 5.60
CA ALA A 59 -0.66 18.10 6.32
C ALA A 59 -1.37 19.07 5.37
N GLU A 60 -0.77 19.40 4.22
CA GLU A 60 -1.42 20.23 3.20
C GLU A 60 -2.66 19.56 2.60
N LEU A 61 -2.62 18.25 2.35
CA LEU A 61 -3.77 17.50 1.83
C LEU A 61 -4.92 17.43 2.85
N GLN A 62 -4.61 17.29 4.14
CA GLN A 62 -5.60 17.35 5.23
C GLN A 62 -6.18 18.76 5.37
N ALA A 63 -5.36 19.81 5.34
CA ALA A 63 -5.81 21.20 5.39
C ALA A 63 -6.76 21.55 4.24
N ARG A 64 -6.49 20.99 3.05
CA ARG A 64 -7.34 21.13 1.86
C ARG A 64 -8.55 20.18 1.85
N LYS A 65 -8.74 19.37 2.90
CA LYS A 65 -9.80 18.36 3.04
C LYS A 65 -9.85 17.37 1.87
N ILE A 66 -8.71 17.11 1.25
CA ILE A 66 -8.55 16.08 0.22
C ILE A 66 -8.40 14.71 0.89
N LEU A 67 -7.63 14.67 1.99
CA LEU A 67 -7.38 13.47 2.78
C LEU A 67 -8.25 13.47 4.04
N ARG A 68 -8.99 12.38 4.28
CA ARG A 68 -9.78 12.20 5.52
C ARG A 68 -8.96 11.50 6.61
N PHE A 69 -9.42 11.59 7.86
CA PHE A 69 -8.70 11.10 9.04
C PHE A 69 -8.38 9.60 9.02
N HIS A 70 -9.20 8.78 8.36
CA HIS A 70 -9.04 7.32 8.29
C HIS A 70 -8.26 6.85 7.05
N GLU A 71 -7.97 7.75 6.12
CA GLU A 71 -7.37 7.42 4.81
C GLU A 71 -5.83 7.40 4.88
N TYR A 72 -5.27 8.10 5.86
CA TYR A 72 -3.83 8.10 6.12
C TYR A 72 -3.58 7.96 7.61
N VAL A 73 -3.14 6.76 7.99
CA VAL A 73 -2.65 6.46 9.33
C VAL A 73 -1.19 6.13 9.18
N GLU A 74 -0.33 6.87 9.89
CA GLU A 74 1.08 6.49 9.97
C GLU A 74 1.19 5.15 10.70
N CYS A 75 1.78 4.15 10.04
CA CYS A 75 2.15 2.92 10.71
C CYS A 75 3.30 3.22 11.67
N THR A 76 2.95 3.54 12.92
CA THR A 76 3.93 3.62 14.00
C THR A 76 4.40 2.23 14.37
N GLN A 77 5.67 2.11 14.74
CA GLN A 77 6.21 0.85 15.22
C GLN A 77 5.49 0.49 16.52
N ALA A 78 4.80 -0.65 16.53
CA ALA A 78 4.17 -1.15 17.73
C ALA A 78 5.26 -1.66 18.68
N GLU A 79 5.17 -1.27 19.95
CA GLU A 79 5.93 -1.88 21.03
C GLU A 79 5.54 -3.37 21.14
N ASP A 80 6.54 -4.25 21.15
CA ASP A 80 6.35 -5.70 21.30
C ASP A 80 6.08 -6.03 22.78
N TYR A 81 4.83 -5.82 23.21
CA TYR A 81 4.40 -6.23 24.54
C TYR A 81 4.19 -7.75 24.59
N ASP A 82 4.71 -8.40 25.63
CA ASP A 82 4.41 -9.80 25.91
C ASP A 82 2.93 -9.97 26.28
N ARG A 83 2.14 -10.44 25.31
CA ARG A 83 0.69 -10.66 25.45
C ARG A 83 0.36 -11.87 26.33
N ARG A 84 1.35 -12.71 26.64
CA ARG A 84 1.22 -13.90 27.48
C ARG A 84 1.66 -13.64 28.92
N ALA A 85 2.26 -12.48 29.19
CA ALA A 85 2.63 -12.08 30.53
C ALA A 85 1.42 -11.99 31.45
N ASP A 86 1.67 -12.25 32.73
CA ASP A 86 0.66 -12.30 33.77
C ASP A 86 0.06 -10.90 33.97
N LYS A 87 -1.22 -10.77 33.61
CA LYS A 87 -1.91 -9.49 33.57
C LYS A 87 -2.16 -9.02 35.01
N PRO A 88 -1.59 -7.89 35.46
CA PRO A 88 -1.74 -7.45 36.84
C PRO A 88 -3.22 -7.19 37.19
N TRP A 89 -4.07 -6.90 36.19
CA TRP A 89 -5.50 -6.73 36.40
C TRP A 89 -6.29 -8.01 36.71
N THR A 90 -5.72 -9.18 36.43
CA THR A 90 -6.32 -10.46 36.83
C THR A 90 -6.29 -10.67 38.34
N LYS A 91 -5.41 -9.94 39.06
CA LYS A 91 -5.24 -10.02 40.52
C LYS A 91 -6.01 -8.92 41.28
N LEU A 92 -6.82 -8.09 40.61
CA LEU A 92 -7.58 -7.04 41.29
C LEU A 92 -8.75 -7.62 42.10
N THR A 93 -8.78 -7.27 43.39
CA THR A 93 -9.92 -7.55 44.25
C THR A 93 -11.10 -6.64 43.93
N PRO A 94 -12.34 -6.99 44.32
CA PRO A 94 -13.49 -6.09 44.17
C PRO A 94 -13.31 -4.74 44.85
N ALA A 95 -12.58 -4.68 45.97
CA ALA A 95 -12.24 -3.44 46.67
C ALA A 95 -11.29 -2.55 45.86
N ASP A 96 -10.28 -3.15 45.23
CA ASP A 96 -9.34 -2.41 44.35
C ASP A 96 -10.07 -1.83 43.15
N LYS A 97 -10.98 -2.62 42.54
CA LYS A 97 -11.82 -2.16 41.42
C LYS A 97 -12.72 -1.00 41.84
N PHE A 98 -13.34 -1.09 43.01
CA PHE A 98 -14.15 -0.01 43.56
C PHE A 98 -13.32 1.26 43.77
N ARG A 99 -12.11 1.13 44.35
CA ARG A 99 -11.21 2.26 44.61
C ARG A 99 -10.77 2.97 43.32
N MET A 100 -10.37 2.21 42.30
CA MET A 100 -10.02 2.76 40.98
C MET A 100 -11.22 3.48 40.33
N THR A 101 -12.42 2.95 40.54
CA THR A 101 -13.65 3.56 40.01
C THR A 101 -13.97 4.85 40.77
N SER A 102 -13.89 4.86 42.11
CA SER A 102 -14.10 6.04 42.93
C SER A 102 -13.15 7.19 42.56
N ASP A 103 -11.87 6.89 42.28
CA ASP A 103 -10.87 7.90 41.90
C ASP A 103 -11.19 8.55 40.53
N LEU A 104 -11.79 7.80 39.60
CA LEU A 104 -12.22 8.32 38.30
C LEU A 104 -13.46 9.21 38.39
N PHE A 105 -14.39 8.88 39.30
CA PHE A 105 -15.60 9.67 39.55
C PHE A 105 -15.37 10.86 40.51
N CYS A 106 -14.21 10.95 41.17
CA CYS A 106 -13.84 12.05 42.07
C CYS A 106 -13.35 13.30 41.32
N PHE A 107 -13.09 13.23 40.01
CA PHE A 107 -12.79 14.42 39.22
C PHE A 107 -14.06 15.25 38.99
N PRO A 108 -14.18 16.47 39.54
CA PRO A 108 -15.33 17.32 39.26
C PRO A 108 -15.31 17.70 37.77
N PRO A 109 -16.47 17.72 37.09
CA PRO A 109 -16.53 18.15 35.70
C PRO A 109 -16.09 19.61 35.61
N ARG A 110 -14.86 19.85 35.12
CA ARG A 110 -14.38 21.20 34.79
C ARG A 110 -15.02 21.66 33.48
N PHE A 111 -16.32 21.91 33.50
CA PHE A 111 -16.96 22.72 32.47
C PHE A 111 -17.41 24.03 33.12
N HIS A 112 -16.52 25.03 33.10
CA HIS A 112 -16.95 26.43 33.15
C HIS A 112 -17.33 26.85 31.73
N ARG A 113 -18.62 27.09 31.51
CA ARG A 113 -19.15 28.08 30.55
C ARG A 113 -20.27 28.84 31.26
N PRO A 114 -20.30 30.17 31.15
CA PRO A 114 -20.90 30.80 29.97
C PRO A 114 -19.87 31.33 28.99
#